data_AF-A0A9P1AMU6-F1
#
_entry.id   AF-A0A9P1AMU6-F1
#
_cell.length_a   1.000
_cell.length_b   1.000
_cell.length_c   1.000
_cell.angle_alpha   90.00
_cell.angle_beta   90.00
_cell.angle_gamma   90.00
#
_symmetry.space_group_name_H-M   'P 1'
#
loop_
_entity.id
_entity.type
_entity.pdbx_description
1 polymer ?
#
loop_
_entity_poly.entity_id
_entity_poly.type
_entity_poly.pdbx_seq_one_letter_code
_entity_poly.pdbx_strand_id
1 'polypeptide(L)'
;MSEPLPSRLPEHSAPNFLNLLLPYNIIPLAIYSIFFRLARRYVKANFWLKFEGFKRYRLQNLTICWVHAVFVGLADFILMVTHPHEIFHEVIEWYDPIAAQLPLISVAYFFQDAIDMLSYEWSSYTLELLLHHSVTCAALVAPAVTGRFILAAGWALLMEVNSIFLHARTILQICGLSTQFPGYFRVVVYANIISFFFFRIVSQLLWTWWAVSNVPGLHWYYECIGLLGPIVFGCINGMLFMRLLASDGFLPERLRARFTVTRDRTEEPEKKKT
;
A
#
# COMPACT_ATOMS: atom_id res chain seq x y z
N MET A 1 -35.00 -19.10 40.73
CA MET A 1 -35.13 -18.02 39.73
C MET A 1 -33.71 -17.71 39.27
N SER A 2 -33.28 -18.35 38.19
CA SER A 2 -31.93 -18.25 37.65
C SER A 2 -31.71 -16.83 37.08
N GLU A 3 -30.70 -16.12 37.57
CA GLU A 3 -30.22 -14.89 36.94
C GLU A 3 -29.90 -15.20 35.46
N PRO A 4 -30.30 -14.34 34.51
CA PRO A 4 -29.83 -14.49 33.14
C PRO A 4 -28.32 -14.23 33.14
N LEU A 5 -27.55 -15.16 32.55
CA LEU A 5 -26.14 -14.93 32.25
C LEU A 5 -26.02 -13.59 31.51
N PRO A 6 -25.12 -12.68 31.92
CA PRO A 6 -24.82 -11.53 31.08
C PRO A 6 -24.21 -12.07 29.79
N SER A 7 -24.96 -11.96 28.69
CA SER A 7 -24.44 -12.18 27.34
C SER A 7 -23.44 -11.06 27.04
N ARG A 8 -22.22 -11.18 27.59
CA ARG A 8 -21.09 -10.34 27.19
C ARG A 8 -20.58 -10.86 25.85
N LEU A 9 -21.33 -10.60 24.78
CA LEU A 9 -20.69 -10.34 23.51
C LEU A 9 -19.86 -9.07 23.73
N PRO A 10 -18.58 -9.02 23.35
CA PRO A 10 -17.83 -7.77 23.42
C PRO A 10 -18.57 -6.76 22.56
N GLU A 11 -19.10 -5.69 23.18
CA GLU A 11 -19.63 -4.56 22.42
C GLU A 11 -18.45 -3.96 21.65
N HIS A 12 -18.30 -4.36 20.40
CA HIS A 12 -17.44 -3.67 19.45
C HIS A 12 -18.14 -2.36 19.09
N SER A 13 -18.10 -1.43 20.04
CA SER A 13 -18.69 -0.10 19.97
C SER A 13 -18.30 0.63 18.68
N ALA A 14 -19.16 1.55 18.25
CA ALA A 14 -18.93 2.39 17.08
C ALA A 14 -17.54 3.06 17.17
N PRO A 15 -16.78 3.13 16.05
CA PRO A 15 -15.49 3.81 16.04
C PRO A 15 -15.68 5.28 16.36
N ASN A 16 -14.95 5.78 17.36
CA ASN A 16 -14.94 7.20 17.66
C ASN A 16 -13.83 7.90 16.87
N PHE A 17 -14.19 8.49 15.74
CA PHE A 17 -13.22 9.20 14.88
C PHE A 17 -12.55 10.40 15.57
N LEU A 18 -13.13 10.94 16.65
CA LEU A 18 -12.45 11.97 17.45
C LEU A 18 -11.17 11.44 18.11
N ASN A 19 -11.03 10.12 18.29
CA ASN A 19 -9.81 9.51 18.78
C ASN A 19 -8.61 9.79 17.87
N LEU A 20 -8.83 10.07 16.57
CA LEU A 20 -7.75 10.47 15.67
C LEU A 20 -7.11 11.81 16.08
N LEU A 21 -7.87 12.68 16.76
CA LEU A 21 -7.40 13.97 17.25
C LEU A 21 -6.64 13.88 18.57
N LEU A 22 -6.58 12.70 19.20
CA LEU A 22 -5.83 12.51 20.44
C LEU A 22 -4.34 12.75 20.19
N PRO A 23 -3.60 13.33 21.16
CA PRO A 23 -2.21 13.74 20.98
C PRO A 23 -1.31 12.62 20.45
N TYR A 24 -1.50 11.39 20.93
CA TYR A 24 -0.70 10.23 20.53
C TYR A 24 -0.99 9.73 19.10
N ASN A 25 -2.04 10.23 18.44
CA ASN A 25 -2.37 9.93 17.04
C ASN A 25 -2.04 11.13 16.13
N ILE A 26 -2.55 12.32 16.48
CA ILE A 26 -2.44 13.51 15.61
C ILE A 26 -1.01 14.06 15.56
N ILE A 27 -0.26 14.00 16.67
CA ILE A 27 1.12 14.52 16.72
C ILE A 27 2.02 13.65 15.83
N PRO A 28 2.06 12.30 15.96
CA PRO A 28 2.84 11.47 15.05
C PRO A 28 2.40 11.65 13.58
N LEU A 29 1.10 11.67 13.30
CA LEU A 29 0.60 11.85 11.93
C LEU A 29 1.07 13.17 11.31
N ALA A 30 1.08 14.26 12.08
CA ALA A 30 1.59 15.56 11.65
C ALA A 30 3.12 15.53 11.44
N ILE A 31 3.88 14.92 12.35
CA ILE A 31 5.33 14.77 12.25
C ILE A 31 5.70 13.97 11.00
N TYR A 32 5.07 12.81 10.78
CA TYR A 32 5.31 11.97 9.61
C TYR A 32 4.91 12.69 8.31
N SER A 33 3.81 13.45 8.32
CA SER A 33 3.40 14.26 7.17
C SER A 33 4.44 15.33 6.83
N ILE A 34 4.99 16.03 7.83
CA ILE A 34 6.07 16.99 7.63
C ILE A 34 7.33 16.29 7.12
N PHE A 35 7.70 15.16 7.71
CA PHE A 35 8.84 14.35 7.28
C PHE A 35 8.75 13.98 5.80
N PHE A 36 7.64 13.39 5.35
CA PHE A 36 7.46 13.03 3.95
C PHE A 36 7.44 14.24 3.00
N ARG A 37 6.89 15.37 3.43
CA ARG A 37 6.95 16.63 2.66
C ARG A 37 8.39 17.10 2.47
N LEU A 38 9.19 17.09 3.54
CA LEU A 38 10.60 17.49 3.50
C LEU A 38 11.43 16.51 2.66
N ALA A 39 11.25 15.21 2.87
CA ALA A 39 11.91 14.16 2.09
C ALA A 39 11.61 14.31 0.59
N ARG A 40 10.35 14.55 0.21
CA ARG A 40 9.94 14.78 -1.17
C ARG A 40 10.61 16.02 -1.76
N ARG A 41 10.66 17.14 -1.03
CA ARG A 41 11.38 18.35 -1.47
C ARG A 41 12.87 18.07 -1.66
N TYR A 42 13.49 17.35 -0.73
CA TYR A 42 14.89 16.97 -0.80
C TYR A 42 15.19 16.09 -2.03
N VAL A 43 14.37 15.08 -2.30
CA VAL A 43 14.49 14.22 -3.50
C VAL A 43 14.29 15.04 -4.77
N LYS A 44 13.30 15.93 -4.82
CA LYS A 44 13.06 16.79 -6.00
C LYS A 44 14.25 17.70 -6.33
N ALA A 45 14.93 18.20 -5.29
CA ALA A 45 16.08 19.10 -5.40
C ALA A 45 17.40 18.38 -5.75
N ASN A 46 17.61 17.14 -5.29
CA ASN A 46 18.93 16.50 -5.36
C ASN A 46 19.00 15.24 -6.23
N PHE A 47 17.88 14.57 -6.50
CA PHE A 47 17.86 13.26 -7.17
C PHE A 47 17.31 13.34 -8.58
N TRP A 48 17.82 12.44 -9.44
CA TRP A 48 17.36 12.24 -10.82
C TRP A 48 17.46 13.48 -11.72
N LEU A 49 18.40 14.39 -11.40
CA LEU A 49 18.59 15.67 -12.11
C LEU A 49 18.97 15.49 -13.58
N LYS A 50 19.53 14.32 -13.94
CA LYS A 50 19.88 13.96 -15.32
C LYS A 50 18.68 13.64 -16.22
N PHE A 51 17.51 13.39 -15.63
CA PHE A 51 16.27 13.14 -16.36
C PHE A 51 15.46 14.44 -16.46
N GLU A 52 14.59 14.53 -17.44
CA GLU A 52 13.72 15.70 -17.64
C GLU A 52 12.24 15.30 -17.67
N GLY A 53 11.38 16.32 -17.61
CA GLY A 53 9.93 16.19 -17.76
C GLY A 53 9.30 15.16 -16.82
N PHE A 54 8.39 14.37 -17.38
CA PHE A 54 7.58 13.42 -16.62
C PHE A 54 8.41 12.25 -16.07
N LYS A 55 9.45 11.81 -16.79
CA LYS A 55 10.33 10.72 -16.34
C LYS A 55 11.07 11.09 -15.05
N ARG A 56 11.57 12.33 -14.96
CA ARG A 56 12.22 12.83 -13.72
C ARG A 56 11.26 12.79 -12.55
N TYR A 57 10.05 13.35 -12.73
CA TYR A 57 9.01 13.33 -11.70
C TYR A 57 8.71 11.90 -11.24
N ARG A 58 8.49 10.96 -12.17
CA ARG A 58 8.18 9.56 -11.83
C ARG A 58 9.28 8.92 -11.00
N LEU A 59 10.54 9.11 -11.36
CA LEU A 59 11.68 8.58 -10.61
C LEU A 59 11.77 9.19 -9.20
N GLN A 60 11.56 10.50 -9.08
CA GLN A 60 11.55 11.19 -7.79
C GLN A 60 10.41 10.70 -6.90
N ASN A 61 9.19 10.52 -7.46
CA ASN A 61 8.06 9.96 -6.74
C ASN A 61 8.35 8.53 -6.27
N LEU A 62 8.77 7.66 -7.20
CA LEU A 62 9.10 6.26 -6.94
C LEU A 62 10.19 6.09 -5.87
N THR A 63 11.12 7.05 -5.75
CA THR A 63 12.15 7.02 -4.71
C THR A 63 11.54 7.15 -3.33
N ILE A 64 10.59 8.09 -3.14
CA ILE A 64 9.88 8.26 -1.87
C ILE A 64 9.02 7.02 -1.59
N CYS A 65 8.31 6.50 -2.59
CA CYS A 65 7.52 5.28 -2.47
C CYS A 65 8.38 4.08 -2.05
N TRP A 66 9.56 3.93 -2.67
CA TRP A 66 10.48 2.84 -2.36
C TRP A 66 11.04 2.94 -0.94
N VAL A 67 11.44 4.13 -0.49
CA VAL A 67 11.92 4.34 0.88
C VAL A 67 10.84 4.02 1.91
N HIS A 68 9.59 4.44 1.66
CA HIS A 68 8.46 4.08 2.50
C HIS A 68 8.25 2.56 2.57
N ALA A 69 8.18 1.91 1.41
CA ALA A 69 7.97 0.46 1.32
C ALA A 69 9.08 -0.34 2.03
N VAL A 70 10.34 0.10 1.91
CA VAL A 70 11.47 -0.51 2.63
C VAL A 70 11.30 -0.35 4.13
N PHE A 71 11.00 0.86 4.60
CA PHE A 71 10.91 1.11 6.04
C PHE A 71 9.72 0.39 6.68
N VAL A 72 8.51 0.63 6.16
CA VAL A 72 7.29 0.05 6.74
C VAL A 72 7.16 -1.43 6.42
N GLY A 73 7.43 -1.85 5.18
CA GLY A 73 7.32 -3.25 4.79
C GLY A 73 8.26 -4.16 5.57
N LEU A 74 9.51 -3.74 5.80
CA LEU A 74 10.43 -4.55 6.62
C LEU A 74 10.07 -4.53 8.10
N ALA A 75 9.68 -3.37 8.65
CA ALA A 75 9.28 -3.28 10.05
C ALA A 75 8.03 -4.13 10.34
N ASP A 76 7.03 -4.06 9.46
CA ASP A 76 5.81 -4.86 9.55
C ASP A 76 6.11 -6.35 9.35
N PHE A 77 6.95 -6.73 8.37
CA PHE A 77 7.36 -8.12 8.20
C PHE A 77 8.07 -8.68 9.44
N ILE A 78 8.96 -7.91 10.06
CA ILE A 78 9.63 -8.30 11.31
C ILE A 78 8.61 -8.47 12.43
N LEU A 79 7.68 -7.52 12.59
CA LEU A 79 6.58 -7.65 13.56
C LEU A 79 5.81 -8.96 13.31
N MET A 80 5.47 -9.24 12.05
CA MET A 80 4.66 -10.38 11.66
C MET A 80 5.36 -11.73 11.92
N VAL A 81 6.67 -11.79 11.74
CA VAL A 81 7.46 -13.01 11.97
C VAL A 81 7.78 -13.21 13.46
N THR A 82 7.86 -12.13 14.24
CA THR A 82 8.22 -12.19 15.67
C THR A 82 7.03 -12.42 16.60
N HIS A 83 5.80 -12.14 16.14
CA HIS A 83 4.57 -12.29 16.94
C HIS A 83 3.55 -13.25 16.31
N PRO A 84 3.95 -14.48 15.91
CA PRO A 84 3.08 -15.38 15.17
C PRO A 84 1.84 -15.82 15.98
N HIS A 85 1.94 -15.91 17.31
CA HIS A 85 0.81 -16.33 18.13
C HIS A 85 -0.31 -15.28 18.09
N GLU A 86 0.06 -14.02 18.30
CA GLU A 86 -0.82 -12.86 18.36
C GLU A 86 -1.53 -12.65 17.02
N ILE A 87 -0.81 -12.80 15.92
CA ILE A 87 -1.34 -12.62 14.55
C ILE A 87 -2.41 -13.63 14.18
N PHE A 88 -2.40 -14.82 14.78
CA PHE A 88 -3.41 -15.83 14.48
C PHE A 88 -4.51 -15.94 15.54
N HIS A 89 -4.33 -15.40 16.74
CA HIS A 89 -5.25 -15.61 17.87
C HIS A 89 -5.78 -14.30 18.50
N GLU A 90 -5.11 -13.16 18.31
CA GLU A 90 -5.42 -11.89 19.01
C GLU A 90 -5.60 -10.70 18.05
N VAL A 91 -5.95 -10.96 16.79
CA VAL A 91 -6.00 -9.98 15.68
C VAL A 91 -6.77 -8.68 16.00
N ILE A 92 -7.82 -8.75 16.81
CA ILE A 92 -8.68 -7.61 17.14
C ILE A 92 -8.13 -6.80 18.31
N GLU A 93 -7.86 -7.45 19.45
CA GLU A 93 -7.63 -6.75 20.72
C GLU A 93 -6.14 -6.48 21.01
N TRP A 94 -5.21 -7.14 20.32
CA TRP A 94 -3.78 -6.92 20.54
C TRP A 94 -3.38 -5.49 20.21
N TYR A 95 -2.65 -4.86 21.12
CA TYR A 95 -2.16 -3.49 20.98
C TYR A 95 -0.73 -3.34 21.45
N ASP A 96 0.10 -2.74 20.60
CA ASP A 96 1.44 -2.27 20.94
C ASP A 96 1.62 -0.83 20.43
N PRO A 97 2.06 0.13 21.28
CA PRO A 97 2.21 1.53 20.89
C PRO A 97 3.21 1.78 19.76
N ILE A 98 4.24 0.93 19.62
CA ILE A 98 5.27 1.05 18.58
C ILE A 98 4.72 0.50 17.26
N ALA A 99 4.09 -0.68 17.28
CA ALA A 99 3.41 -1.25 16.12
C ALA A 99 2.28 -0.34 15.60
N ALA A 100 1.56 0.34 16.50
CA ALA A 100 0.55 1.32 16.15
C ALA A 100 1.09 2.51 15.32
N GLN A 101 2.40 2.76 15.32
CA GLN A 101 3.00 3.79 14.49
C GLN A 101 3.09 3.40 13.01
N LEU A 102 3.18 2.11 12.67
CA LEU A 102 3.33 1.67 11.28
C LEU A 102 2.14 2.10 10.40
N PRO A 103 0.86 1.88 10.79
CA PRO A 103 -0.28 2.41 10.06
C PRO A 103 -0.28 3.95 9.95
N LEU A 104 0.12 4.67 11.01
CA LEU A 104 0.17 6.13 11.00
C LEU A 104 1.21 6.69 10.02
N ILE A 105 2.40 6.08 9.97
CA ILE A 105 3.46 6.41 9.01
C ILE A 105 2.93 6.23 7.57
N SER A 106 2.24 5.11 7.32
CA SER A 106 1.66 4.81 6.01
C SER A 106 0.53 5.75 5.61
N VAL A 107 -0.39 6.07 6.52
CA VAL A 107 -1.47 7.05 6.25
C VAL A 107 -0.88 8.41 5.90
N ALA A 108 0.12 8.88 6.65
CA ALA A 108 0.82 10.13 6.35
C ALA A 108 1.47 10.09 4.95
N TYR A 109 2.18 9.02 4.64
CA TYR A 109 2.81 8.81 3.34
C TYR A 109 1.79 8.81 2.19
N PHE A 110 0.76 7.95 2.24
CA PHE A 110 -0.24 7.81 1.18
C PHE A 110 -0.98 9.12 0.90
N PHE A 111 -1.23 9.91 1.95
CA PHE A 111 -1.83 11.24 1.78
C PHE A 111 -0.88 12.21 1.05
N GLN A 112 0.41 12.25 1.41
CA GLN A 112 1.38 13.08 0.69
C GLN A 112 1.62 12.58 -0.75
N ASP A 113 1.56 11.28 -0.98
CA ASP A 113 1.69 10.67 -2.30
C ASP A 113 0.49 11.00 -3.19
N ALA A 114 -0.73 10.89 -2.66
CA ALA A 114 -1.95 11.29 -3.36
C ALA A 114 -1.92 12.76 -3.81
N ILE A 115 -1.51 13.68 -2.93
CA ILE A 115 -1.37 15.11 -3.27
C ILE A 115 -0.35 15.31 -4.38
N ASP A 116 0.81 14.65 -4.32
CA ASP A 116 1.84 14.80 -5.34
C ASP A 116 1.36 14.24 -6.69
N MET A 117 0.74 13.06 -6.71
CA MET A 117 0.18 12.49 -7.93
C MET A 117 -0.86 13.39 -8.60
N LEU A 118 -1.82 13.90 -7.83
CA LEU A 118 -2.86 14.82 -8.31
C LEU A 118 -2.29 16.13 -8.88
N SER A 119 -1.09 16.52 -8.46
CA SER A 119 -0.43 17.73 -8.93
C SER A 119 0.30 17.55 -10.27
N TYR A 120 0.63 16.31 -10.67
CA TYR A 120 1.45 16.03 -11.86
C TYR A 120 0.77 15.16 -12.92
N GLU A 121 -0.21 14.32 -12.56
CA GLU A 121 -0.82 13.38 -13.49
C GLU A 121 -2.31 13.14 -13.20
N TRP A 122 -3.16 13.34 -14.21
CA TRP A 122 -4.56 12.94 -14.21
C TRP A 122 -4.80 11.88 -15.28
N SER A 123 -4.62 10.62 -14.91
CA SER A 123 -4.83 9.46 -15.79
C SER A 123 -5.67 8.39 -15.10
N SER A 124 -6.19 7.42 -15.87
CA SER A 124 -6.86 6.24 -15.29
C SER A 124 -5.95 5.48 -14.32
N TYR A 125 -4.63 5.53 -14.54
CA TYR A 125 -3.65 4.98 -13.60
C TYR A 125 -3.63 5.76 -12.28
N THR A 126 -3.58 7.09 -12.34
CA THR A 126 -3.66 7.93 -11.13
C THR A 126 -4.94 7.65 -10.35
N LEU A 127 -6.09 7.55 -11.04
CA LEU A 127 -7.37 7.27 -10.39
C LEU A 127 -7.40 5.89 -9.71
N GLU A 128 -6.85 4.86 -10.35
CA GLU A 128 -6.73 3.52 -9.76
C GLU A 128 -5.85 3.54 -8.50
N LEU A 129 -4.72 4.27 -8.54
CA LEU A 129 -3.82 4.38 -7.39
C LEU A 129 -4.40 5.25 -6.27
N LEU A 130 -5.19 6.27 -6.60
CA LEU A 130 -5.94 7.06 -5.61
C LEU A 130 -7.04 6.25 -4.93
N LEU A 131 -7.73 5.38 -5.68
CA LEU A 131 -8.70 4.43 -5.10
C LEU A 131 -7.99 3.47 -4.15
N HIS A 132 -6.85 2.90 -4.57
CA HIS A 132 -6.00 2.08 -3.72
C HIS A 132 -5.63 2.82 -2.43
N HIS A 133 -5.07 4.03 -2.52
CA HIS A 133 -4.69 4.83 -1.35
C HIS A 133 -5.87 5.15 -0.45
N SER A 134 -7.04 5.47 -1.01
CA SER A 134 -8.24 5.79 -0.24
C SER A 134 -8.72 4.60 0.60
N VAL A 135 -8.81 3.41 -0.01
CA VAL A 135 -9.24 2.19 0.68
C VAL A 135 -8.17 1.74 1.69
N THR A 136 -6.89 1.85 1.33
CA THR A 136 -5.77 1.56 2.24
C THR A 136 -5.83 2.46 3.47
N CYS A 137 -5.94 3.78 3.30
CA CYS A 137 -6.03 4.72 4.41
C CYS A 137 -7.27 4.46 5.29
N ALA A 138 -8.42 4.12 4.70
CA ALA A 138 -9.62 3.78 5.47
C ALA A 138 -9.38 2.59 6.42
N ALA A 139 -8.65 1.57 5.96
CA ALA A 139 -8.26 0.42 6.78
C ALA A 139 -7.19 0.79 7.84
N LEU A 140 -6.15 1.52 7.44
CA LEU A 140 -5.00 1.85 8.31
C LEU A 140 -5.32 2.91 9.38
N VAL A 141 -6.41 3.65 9.24
CA VAL A 141 -6.91 4.56 10.29
C VAL A 141 -7.66 3.80 11.38
N ALA A 142 -8.17 2.58 11.11
CA ALA A 142 -8.96 1.82 12.08
C ALA A 142 -8.23 1.62 13.43
N PRO A 143 -6.93 1.30 13.48
CA PRO A 143 -6.20 1.21 14.75
C PRO A 143 -6.14 2.50 15.55
N ALA A 144 -5.97 3.64 14.88
CA ALA A 144 -5.90 4.92 15.56
C ALA A 144 -7.25 5.32 16.19
N VAL A 145 -8.36 5.02 15.51
CA VAL A 145 -9.70 5.41 15.99
C VAL A 145 -10.28 4.44 17.02
N THR A 146 -9.83 3.19 17.03
CA THR A 146 -10.39 2.14 17.90
C THR A 146 -9.46 1.64 18.99
N GLY A 147 -8.15 1.79 18.84
CA GLY A 147 -7.18 1.08 19.66
C GLY A 147 -7.15 -0.44 19.42
N ARG A 148 -7.70 -0.91 18.29
CA ARG A 148 -7.87 -2.32 17.91
C ARG A 148 -7.40 -2.56 16.48
N PHE A 149 -7.34 -3.82 16.03
CA PHE A 149 -7.05 -4.17 14.64
C PHE A 149 -5.65 -3.77 14.14
N ILE A 150 -4.67 -3.57 15.03
CA ILE A 150 -3.29 -3.28 14.60
C ILE A 150 -2.73 -4.41 13.74
N LEU A 151 -2.94 -5.65 14.14
CA LEU A 151 -2.46 -6.83 13.40
C LEU A 151 -3.18 -7.00 12.06
N ALA A 152 -4.48 -6.67 12.00
CA ALA A 152 -5.22 -6.62 10.75
C ALA A 152 -4.68 -5.54 9.79
N ALA A 153 -4.34 -4.36 10.32
CA ALA A 153 -3.67 -3.31 9.54
C ALA A 153 -2.27 -3.77 9.07
N GLY A 154 -1.55 -4.53 9.89
CA GLY A 154 -0.27 -5.14 9.53
C GLY A 154 -0.40 -6.16 8.38
N TRP A 155 -1.39 -7.06 8.41
CA TRP A 155 -1.65 -7.93 7.24
C TRP A 155 -1.90 -7.17 5.94
N ALA A 156 -2.57 -6.01 6.01
CA ALA A 156 -2.69 -5.12 4.86
C ALA A 156 -1.33 -4.52 4.46
N LEU A 157 -0.50 -4.11 5.42
CA LEU A 157 0.84 -3.54 5.17
C LEU A 157 1.87 -4.54 4.64
N LEU A 158 1.71 -5.85 4.85
CA LEU A 158 2.60 -6.87 4.28
C LEU A 158 2.79 -6.68 2.77
N MET A 159 1.79 -6.16 2.05
CA MET A 159 1.91 -5.88 0.62
C MET A 159 3.03 -4.89 0.25
N GLU A 160 3.46 -4.05 1.20
CA GLU A 160 4.60 -3.14 1.03
C GLU A 160 5.92 -3.89 0.82
N VAL A 161 6.07 -5.11 1.36
CA VAL A 161 7.25 -5.95 1.09
C VAL A 161 7.38 -6.24 -0.40
N ASN A 162 6.27 -6.52 -1.08
CA ASN A 162 6.28 -6.64 -2.53
C ASN A 162 6.52 -5.28 -3.22
N SER A 163 5.95 -4.19 -2.70
CA SER A 163 6.14 -2.83 -3.24
C SER A 163 7.62 -2.43 -3.31
N ILE A 164 8.49 -2.91 -2.41
CA ILE A 164 9.95 -2.73 -2.48
C ILE A 164 10.48 -3.17 -3.86
N PHE A 165 10.17 -4.39 -4.26
CA PHE A 165 10.65 -4.96 -5.52
C PHE A 165 9.94 -4.36 -6.73
N LEU A 166 8.65 -4.04 -6.60
CA LEU A 166 7.87 -3.39 -7.66
C LEU A 166 8.43 -2.00 -8.00
N HIS A 167 8.72 -1.18 -6.98
CA HIS A 167 9.29 0.15 -7.17
C HIS A 167 10.73 0.06 -7.69
N ALA A 168 11.57 -0.81 -7.12
CA ALA A 168 12.92 -1.04 -7.61
C ALA A 168 12.93 -1.45 -9.09
N ARG A 169 12.07 -2.41 -9.47
CA ARG A 169 11.89 -2.84 -10.87
C ARG A 169 11.55 -1.66 -11.78
N THR A 170 10.59 -0.83 -11.37
CA THR A 170 10.12 0.31 -12.18
C THR A 170 11.20 1.38 -12.32
N ILE A 171 11.95 1.67 -11.25
CA ILE A 171 13.09 2.59 -11.29
C ILE A 171 14.16 2.09 -12.27
N LEU A 172 14.55 0.81 -12.18
CA LEU A 172 15.53 0.20 -13.09
C LEU A 172 15.10 0.28 -14.56
N GLN A 173 13.80 0.09 -14.84
CA GLN A 173 13.25 0.22 -16.19
C GLN A 173 13.32 1.65 -16.72
N ILE A 174 12.85 2.64 -15.95
CA ILE A 174 12.85 4.06 -16.39
C ILE A 174 14.28 4.56 -16.58
N CYS A 175 15.23 4.09 -15.77
CA CYS A 175 16.64 4.45 -15.89
C CYS A 175 17.37 3.77 -17.07
N GLY A 176 16.73 2.84 -17.78
CA GLY A 176 17.40 2.04 -18.81
C GLY A 176 18.42 1.04 -18.25
N LEU A 177 18.39 0.78 -16.94
CA LEU A 177 19.29 -0.18 -16.30
C LEU A 177 18.87 -1.63 -16.56
N SER A 178 17.63 -1.85 -17.00
CA SER A 178 17.15 -3.17 -17.44
C SER A 178 17.95 -3.72 -18.63
N THR A 179 18.44 -2.87 -19.53
CA THR A 179 19.24 -3.27 -20.69
C THR A 179 20.74 -3.26 -20.38
N GLN A 180 21.21 -2.34 -19.54
CA GLN A 180 22.62 -2.25 -19.14
C GLN A 180 23.04 -3.41 -18.22
N PHE A 181 22.16 -3.80 -17.29
CA PHE A 181 22.43 -4.82 -16.28
C PHE A 181 21.33 -5.90 -16.25
N PRO A 182 21.17 -6.70 -17.33
CA PRO A 182 20.04 -7.60 -17.50
C PRO A 182 19.99 -8.72 -16.44
N GLY A 183 21.13 -9.16 -15.92
CA GLY A 183 21.20 -10.15 -14.83
C GLY A 183 20.59 -9.64 -13.53
N TYR A 184 21.03 -8.46 -13.07
CA TYR A 184 20.49 -7.81 -11.87
C TYR A 184 19.00 -7.48 -12.02
N PHE A 185 18.61 -6.97 -13.20
CA PHE A 185 17.22 -6.68 -13.48
C PHE A 185 16.34 -7.94 -13.40
N ARG A 186 16.82 -9.08 -13.93
CA ARG A 186 16.11 -10.35 -13.86
C ARG A 186 15.91 -10.85 -12.42
N VAL A 187 16.92 -10.69 -11.56
CA VAL A 187 16.79 -11.01 -10.13
C VAL A 187 15.68 -10.17 -9.49
N VAL A 188 15.62 -8.87 -9.76
CA VAL A 188 14.58 -7.99 -9.23
C VAL A 188 13.19 -8.36 -9.77
N VAL A 189 13.08 -8.74 -11.05
CA VAL A 189 11.82 -9.24 -11.64
C VAL A 189 11.34 -10.51 -10.94
N TYR A 190 12.21 -11.51 -10.74
CA TYR A 190 11.82 -12.73 -10.03
C TYR A 190 11.48 -12.47 -8.56
N ALA A 191 12.28 -11.64 -7.87
CA ALA A 191 11.98 -11.24 -6.50
C ALA A 191 10.62 -10.54 -6.41
N ASN A 192 10.29 -9.68 -7.38
CA ASN A 192 8.97 -9.04 -7.46
C ASN A 192 7.85 -10.08 -7.66
N ILE A 193 7.99 -11.05 -8.55
CA ILE A 193 6.94 -12.07 -8.77
C ILE A 193 6.76 -12.97 -7.54
N ILE A 194 7.87 -13.44 -6.95
CA ILE A 194 7.84 -14.31 -5.77
C ILE A 194 7.22 -13.56 -4.58
N SER A 195 7.69 -12.34 -4.31
CA SER A 195 7.12 -11.52 -3.24
C SER A 195 5.66 -11.15 -3.51
N PHE A 196 5.25 -10.95 -4.76
CA PHE A 196 3.86 -10.70 -5.12
C PHE A 196 2.97 -11.88 -4.68
N PHE A 197 3.41 -13.10 -4.95
CA PHE A 197 2.67 -14.29 -4.54
C PHE A 197 2.49 -14.38 -3.02
N PHE A 198 3.57 -14.25 -2.24
CA PHE A 198 3.48 -14.37 -0.78
C PHE A 198 2.81 -13.16 -0.11
N PHE A 199 3.25 -11.95 -0.43
CA PHE A 199 2.86 -10.75 0.32
C PHE A 199 1.61 -10.07 -0.19
N ARG A 200 1.14 -10.42 -1.40
CA ARG A 200 -0.16 -9.97 -1.90
C ARG A 200 -1.15 -11.12 -1.94
N ILE A 201 -0.88 -12.20 -2.66
CA ILE A 201 -1.89 -13.26 -2.84
C ILE A 201 -2.13 -14.04 -1.54
N VAL A 202 -1.09 -14.59 -0.92
CA VAL A 202 -1.26 -15.37 0.32
C VAL A 202 -1.76 -14.49 1.47
N SER A 203 -1.18 -13.29 1.68
CA SER A 203 -1.68 -12.35 2.68
C SER A 203 -3.17 -12.00 2.48
N GLN A 204 -3.58 -11.72 1.24
CA GLN A 204 -4.97 -11.43 0.88
C GLN A 204 -5.91 -12.60 1.20
N LEU A 205 -5.48 -13.83 0.90
CA LEU A 205 -6.28 -15.03 1.19
C LEU A 205 -6.44 -15.25 2.69
N LEU A 206 -5.36 -15.09 3.47
CA LEU A 206 -5.38 -15.21 4.92
C LEU A 206 -6.32 -14.17 5.54
N TRP A 207 -6.19 -12.90 5.14
CA TRP A 207 -7.08 -11.82 5.57
C TRP A 207 -8.54 -12.11 5.23
N THR A 208 -8.82 -12.52 3.99
CA THR A 208 -10.19 -12.77 3.53
C THR A 208 -10.83 -13.92 4.31
N TRP A 209 -10.08 -15.02 4.51
CA TRP A 209 -10.55 -16.16 5.30
C TRP A 209 -10.83 -15.78 6.75
N TRP A 210 -9.92 -15.03 7.37
CA TRP A 210 -10.09 -14.56 8.75
C TRP A 210 -11.28 -13.60 8.86
N ALA A 211 -11.39 -12.63 7.95
CA ALA A 211 -12.41 -11.60 7.99
C ALA A 211 -13.82 -12.18 7.83
N VAL A 212 -14.03 -13.10 6.88
CA VAL A 212 -15.34 -13.76 6.69
C VAL A 212 -15.76 -14.54 7.94
N SER A 213 -14.81 -15.04 8.73
CA SER A 213 -15.09 -15.85 9.92
C SER A 213 -15.31 -15.01 11.19
N ASN A 214 -14.70 -13.82 11.28
CA ASN A 214 -14.60 -13.05 12.53
C ASN A 214 -15.23 -11.66 12.50
N VAL A 215 -15.47 -11.09 11.31
CA VAL A 215 -15.99 -9.73 11.14
C VAL A 215 -17.52 -9.65 11.09
N PRO A 216 -18.28 -10.63 10.54
CA PRO A 216 -19.74 -10.56 10.54
C PRO A 216 -20.32 -10.44 11.96
N GLY A 217 -21.28 -9.52 12.14
CA GLY A 217 -21.88 -9.20 13.43
C GLY A 217 -21.15 -8.10 14.20
N LEU A 218 -20.02 -7.61 13.70
CA LEU A 218 -19.37 -6.40 14.23
C LEU A 218 -20.11 -5.14 13.76
N HIS A 219 -19.77 -3.98 14.34
CA HIS A 219 -20.30 -2.70 13.87
C HIS A 219 -20.03 -2.50 12.36
N TRP A 220 -21.01 -1.95 11.61
CA TRP A 220 -21.02 -1.86 10.15
C TRP A 220 -19.73 -1.29 9.52
N TYR A 221 -19.04 -0.40 10.23
CA TYR A 221 -17.74 0.14 9.80
C TYR A 221 -16.68 -0.95 9.66
N TYR A 222 -16.58 -1.86 10.64
CA TYR A 222 -15.64 -2.98 10.62
C TYR A 222 -16.04 -4.00 9.55
N GLU A 223 -17.34 -4.25 9.37
CA GLU A 223 -17.84 -5.09 8.27
C GLU A 223 -17.50 -4.52 6.90
N CYS A 224 -17.69 -3.22 6.71
CA CYS A 224 -17.34 -2.54 5.46
C CYS A 224 -15.85 -2.70 5.16
N ILE A 225 -14.96 -2.35 6.09
CA ILE A 225 -13.51 -2.47 5.86
C ILE A 225 -13.09 -3.94 5.72
N GLY A 226 -13.56 -4.80 6.61
CA GLY A 226 -13.19 -6.20 6.73
C GLY A 226 -13.67 -7.07 5.58
N LEU A 227 -14.83 -6.77 4.97
CA LEU A 227 -15.44 -7.60 3.93
C LEU A 227 -15.39 -6.95 2.54
N LEU A 228 -15.62 -5.64 2.42
CA LEU A 228 -15.55 -4.95 1.12
C LEU A 228 -14.09 -4.65 0.72
N GLY A 229 -13.25 -4.27 1.68
CA GLY A 229 -11.81 -4.05 1.46
C GLY A 229 -11.13 -5.20 0.69
N PRO A 230 -11.24 -6.46 1.16
CA PRO A 230 -10.62 -7.59 0.46
C PRO A 230 -11.09 -7.78 -0.99
N ILE A 231 -12.36 -7.47 -1.30
CA ILE A 231 -12.88 -7.54 -2.67
C ILE A 231 -12.20 -6.51 -3.57
N VAL A 232 -12.10 -5.26 -3.09
CA VAL A 232 -11.46 -4.17 -3.83
C VAL A 232 -9.98 -4.47 -4.07
N PHE A 233 -9.25 -4.89 -3.02
CA PHE A 233 -7.84 -5.24 -3.14
C PHE A 233 -7.61 -6.50 -3.98
N GLY A 234 -8.52 -7.47 -3.95
CA GLY A 234 -8.49 -8.63 -4.84
C GLY A 234 -8.53 -8.20 -6.31
N CYS A 235 -9.43 -7.30 -6.68
CA CYS A 235 -9.53 -6.74 -8.03
C CYS A 235 -8.26 -5.96 -8.43
N ILE A 236 -7.79 -5.05 -7.56
CA ILE A 236 -6.60 -4.23 -7.84
C ILE A 236 -5.35 -5.11 -7.97
N ASN A 237 -5.13 -6.04 -7.03
CA ASN A 237 -3.99 -6.95 -7.10
C ASN A 237 -4.06 -7.87 -8.32
N GLY A 238 -5.23 -8.39 -8.68
CA GLY A 238 -5.42 -9.16 -9.91
C GLY A 238 -5.05 -8.37 -11.17
N MET A 239 -5.51 -7.13 -11.27
CA MET A 239 -5.16 -6.23 -12.37
C MET A 239 -3.65 -5.93 -12.43
N LEU A 240 -3.04 -5.58 -11.30
CA LEU A 240 -1.61 -5.29 -11.21
C LEU A 240 -0.76 -6.51 -11.56
N PHE A 241 -1.17 -7.71 -11.16
CA PHE A 241 -0.47 -8.94 -11.51
C PHE A 241 -0.49 -9.18 -13.02
N MET A 242 -1.64 -9.02 -13.67
CA MET A 242 -1.74 -9.17 -15.12
C MET A 242 -0.89 -8.14 -15.88
N ARG A 243 -0.83 -6.89 -15.40
CA ARG A 243 0.05 -5.85 -15.96
C ARG A 243 1.53 -6.18 -15.78
N LEU A 244 1.89 -6.73 -14.61
CA LEU A 244 3.25 -7.16 -14.33
C LEU A 244 3.70 -8.28 -15.28
N LEU A 245 2.89 -9.35 -15.39
CA LEU A 245 3.18 -10.47 -16.29
C LEU A 245 3.25 -10.02 -17.76
N ALA A 246 2.38 -9.09 -18.18
CA ALA A 246 2.44 -8.49 -19.50
C ALA A 246 3.76 -7.74 -19.74
N SER A 247 4.16 -6.89 -18.78
CA SER A 247 5.34 -6.04 -18.91
C SER A 247 6.65 -6.83 -18.91
N ASP A 248 6.71 -7.98 -18.23
CA ASP A 248 7.90 -8.84 -18.19
C ASP A 248 7.89 -9.97 -19.24
N GLY A 249 6.89 -10.00 -20.12
CA GLY A 249 6.84 -10.94 -21.25
C GLY A 249 6.40 -12.36 -20.87
N PHE A 250 5.78 -12.54 -19.71
CA PHE A 250 5.22 -13.83 -19.28
C PHE A 250 3.85 -14.14 -19.91
N LEU A 251 3.19 -13.15 -20.54
CA LEU A 251 1.91 -13.34 -21.22
C LEU A 251 2.06 -13.46 -22.74
N PRO A 252 1.20 -14.26 -23.42
CA PRO A 252 1.08 -14.27 -24.87
C PRO A 252 0.80 -12.87 -25.44
N GLU A 253 1.25 -12.61 -26.67
CA GLU A 253 1.21 -11.28 -27.29
C GLU A 253 -0.19 -10.64 -27.30
N ARG A 254 -1.23 -11.44 -27.56
CA ARG A 254 -2.64 -11.00 -27.55
C ARG A 254 -3.07 -10.44 -26.19
N LEU A 255 -2.65 -11.08 -25.10
CA LEU A 255 -2.95 -10.62 -23.74
C LEU A 255 -2.04 -9.47 -23.32
N ARG A 256 -0.78 -9.48 -23.76
CA ARG A 256 0.17 -8.38 -23.50
C ARG A 256 -0.37 -7.05 -24.01
N ALA A 257 -0.90 -7.00 -25.24
CA ALA A 257 -1.49 -5.78 -25.79
C ALA A 257 -2.65 -5.21 -24.96
N ARG A 258 -3.42 -6.06 -24.28
CA ARG A 258 -4.56 -5.65 -23.45
C ARG A 258 -4.14 -5.06 -22.10
N PHE A 259 -3.04 -5.55 -21.53
CA PHE A 259 -2.60 -5.18 -20.18
C PHE A 259 -1.36 -4.27 -20.16
N THR A 260 -0.72 -4.03 -21.31
CA THR A 260 0.37 -3.06 -21.38
C THR A 260 -0.22 -1.65 -21.38
N VAL A 261 -0.12 -0.97 -20.25
CA VAL A 261 -0.52 0.43 -20.12
C VAL A 261 0.72 1.30 -20.32
N THR A 262 0.80 2.01 -21.44
CA THR A 262 1.89 2.94 -21.74
C THR A 262 1.63 4.27 -21.03
N ARG A 263 2.21 4.45 -19.84
CA ARG A 263 2.08 5.68 -19.03
C ARG A 263 2.88 6.88 -19.58
N ASP A 264 3.80 6.65 -20.52
CA ASP A 264 4.74 7.66 -21.03
C ASP A 264 4.29 8.39 -22.31
N ARG A 265 3.01 8.28 -22.71
CA ARG A 265 2.53 8.77 -24.02
C ARG A 265 2.14 10.26 -24.06
N THR A 266 2.50 11.05 -23.06
CA THR A 266 2.16 12.49 -23.01
C THR A 266 3.18 13.42 -23.66
N GLU A 267 4.23 12.88 -24.29
CA GLU A 267 5.20 13.66 -25.08
C GLU A 267 5.02 13.37 -26.59
N GLU A 268 3.82 13.60 -27.14
CA GLU A 268 3.72 13.84 -28.59
C GLU A 268 4.15 15.30 -28.84
N PRO A 269 5.22 15.57 -29.63
CA PRO A 269 5.54 16.93 -30.01
C PRO A 269 4.37 17.47 -30.82
N GLU A 270 3.86 18.65 -30.43
CA GLU A 270 2.96 19.43 -31.28
C GLU A 270 3.55 19.44 -32.69
N LYS A 271 2.86 18.78 -33.63
CA LYS A 271 3.12 18.95 -35.05
C LYS A 271 3.00 20.44 -35.31
N LYS A 272 4.13 21.11 -35.53
CA LYS A 272 4.15 22.44 -36.16
C LYS A 272 3.32 22.31 -37.42
N LYS A 273 2.11 22.89 -37.39
CA LYS A 273 1.34 23.18 -38.59
C LYS A 273 2.15 24.23 -39.35
N THR A 274 2.97 23.77 -40.28
CA THR A 274 3.41 24.57 -41.44
C THR A 274 2.24 24.76 -42.37
#